data_AF-A0A221KHL3-F1
#
_entry.id   AF-A0A221KHL3-F1
#
_cell.length_a   1.000
_cell.length_b   1.000
_cell.length_c   1.000
_cell.angle_alpha   90.00
_cell.angle_beta   90.00
_cell.angle_gamma   90.00
#
_symmetry.space_group_name_H-M   'P 1'
#
loop_
_entity.id
_entity.type
_entity.pdbx_description
1 polymer ?
#
loop_
_entity_poly.entity_id
_entity_poly.type
_entity_poly.pdbx_seq_one_letter_code
_entity_poly.pdbx_strand_id
1 'polypeptide(L)'
;MLGQAGLTFLAFCAVASAIYIGNDLVDVHADRVHPHKRHRPLASGLVSTAQARMLGGLLVGLGCGLAATVSWPVLALAMGYIAINAAYSLRLKHAPILDVFCICAGFMLRILAGTVGLGIHPSSWLLLCGLMFTLFLGFAKRRAELMLMQQHPKRTTRRVLHAYKPEMLEQYLSISATCTVLSYALYTVSPDTIELHGTDRLIYTVPLIIYGIFRYLLLLHSHGAGQDTARDLLRDRQLLLCVLAWLALTVGLIR
;
A
#
# COMPACT_ATOMS: atom_id res chain seq x y z
N MET A 1 -12.92 15.69 15.31
CA MET A 1 -12.62 14.35 14.75
C MET A 1 -12.95 14.24 13.26
N LEU A 2 -14.22 14.24 12.83
CA LEU A 2 -14.58 14.09 11.39
C LEU A 2 -13.94 15.15 10.47
N GLY A 3 -13.90 16.42 10.89
CA GLY A 3 -13.25 17.49 10.12
C GLY A 3 -11.74 17.28 9.93
N GLN A 4 -11.02 16.89 10.99
CA GLN A 4 -9.59 16.58 10.92
C GLN A 4 -9.30 15.33 10.09
N ALA A 5 -10.17 14.32 10.18
CA ALA A 5 -10.11 13.14 9.32
C ALA A 5 -10.25 13.53 7.84
N GLY A 6 -11.24 14.35 7.52
CA GLY A 6 -11.49 14.84 6.16
C GLY A 6 -10.32 15.67 5.63
N LEU A 7 -9.79 16.59 6.44
CA LEU A 7 -8.62 17.41 6.06
C LEU A 7 -7.37 16.55 5.85
N THR A 8 -7.11 15.59 6.74
CA THR A 8 -5.98 14.65 6.61
C THR A 8 -6.12 13.78 5.35
N PHE A 9 -7.33 13.29 5.09
CA PHE A 9 -7.65 12.54 3.88
C PHE A 9 -7.40 13.37 2.62
N LEU A 10 -7.96 14.58 2.54
CA LEU A 10 -7.76 15.49 1.40
C LEU A 10 -6.29 15.87 1.22
N ALA A 11 -5.56 16.11 2.31
CA ALA A 11 -4.13 16.39 2.28
C ALA A 11 -3.35 15.25 1.62
N PHE A 12 -3.56 14.01 2.07
CA PHE A 12 -2.87 12.84 1.52
C PHE A 12 -3.33 12.49 0.11
N CYS A 13 -4.60 12.74 -0.26
CA CYS A 13 -5.05 12.64 -1.64
C CYS A 13 -4.29 13.61 -2.55
N ALA A 14 -4.18 14.89 -2.15
CA ALA A 14 -3.45 15.89 -2.92
C ALA A 14 -1.95 15.53 -3.06
N VAL A 15 -1.30 15.15 -1.96
CA VAL A 15 0.11 14.73 -1.97
C VAL A 15 0.33 13.48 -2.84
N ALA A 16 -0.53 12.46 -2.71
CA ALA A 16 -0.44 11.24 -3.53
C ALA A 16 -0.62 11.55 -5.01
N SER A 17 -1.60 12.38 -5.39
CA SER A 17 -1.80 12.83 -6.77
C SER A 17 -0.56 13.58 -7.30
N ALA A 18 0.06 14.45 -6.49
CA ALA A 18 1.29 15.14 -6.89
C ALA A 18 2.45 14.16 -7.12
N ILE A 19 2.60 13.15 -6.28
CA ILE A 19 3.61 12.09 -6.44
C ILE A 19 3.38 11.31 -7.74
N TYR A 20 2.13 10.95 -8.06
CA TYR A 20 1.83 10.27 -9.33
C TYR A 20 2.14 11.15 -10.54
N ILE A 21 1.80 12.45 -10.50
CA ILE A 21 2.18 13.40 -11.54
C ILE A 21 3.71 13.49 -11.68
N GLY A 22 4.43 13.58 -10.55
CA GLY A 22 5.90 13.59 -10.54
C GLY A 22 6.51 12.32 -11.15
N ASN A 23 5.95 11.16 -10.84
CA ASN A 23 6.38 9.89 -11.42
C ASN A 23 6.11 9.84 -12.93
N ASP A 24 4.92 10.24 -13.37
CA ASP A 24 4.60 10.28 -14.79
C ASP A 24 5.48 11.29 -15.54
N LEU A 25 5.89 12.40 -14.91
CA LEU A 25 6.85 13.36 -15.47
C LEU A 25 8.26 12.77 -15.68
N VAL A 26 8.72 11.94 -14.75
CA VAL A 26 10.02 11.24 -14.88
C VAL A 26 9.94 10.16 -15.95
N ASP A 27 8.82 9.45 -16.03
CA ASP A 27 8.66 8.28 -16.91
C ASP A 27 8.13 8.64 -18.32
N VAL A 28 7.85 9.92 -18.64
CA VAL A 28 7.25 10.37 -19.93
C VAL A 28 7.90 9.73 -21.15
N HIS A 29 9.23 9.76 -21.24
CA HIS A 29 9.95 9.25 -22.40
C HIS A 29 9.82 7.72 -22.55
N ALA A 30 9.90 7.00 -21.43
CA ALA A 30 9.73 5.54 -21.41
C ALA A 30 8.28 5.14 -21.70
N ASP A 31 7.31 5.90 -21.19
CA ASP A 31 5.89 5.64 -21.37
C ASP A 31 5.44 5.88 -22.82
N ARG A 32 6.04 6.83 -23.55
CA ARG A 32 5.77 7.08 -24.98
C ARG A 32 5.99 5.87 -25.87
N VAL A 33 7.01 5.06 -25.58
CA VAL A 33 7.35 3.88 -26.39
C VAL A 33 6.66 2.60 -25.90
N HIS A 34 5.91 2.66 -24.81
CA HIS A 34 5.26 1.49 -24.21
C HIS A 34 3.88 1.20 -24.85
N PRO A 35 3.55 -0.06 -25.19
CA PRO A 35 2.32 -0.43 -25.91
C PRO A 35 1.02 0.12 -25.29
N HIS A 36 0.88 0.01 -23.96
CA HIS A 36 -0.28 0.53 -23.23
C HIS A 36 -0.06 1.91 -22.60
N LYS A 37 1.10 2.19 -21.97
CA LYS A 37 1.33 3.44 -21.24
C LYS A 37 1.48 4.68 -22.12
N ARG A 38 1.65 4.52 -23.44
CA ARG A 38 1.66 5.65 -24.41
C ARG A 38 0.38 6.48 -24.39
N HIS A 39 -0.74 5.89 -23.94
CA HIS A 39 -2.03 6.57 -23.84
C HIS A 39 -2.18 7.42 -22.58
N ARG A 40 -1.19 7.46 -21.67
CA ARG A 40 -1.22 8.34 -20.49
C ARG A 40 -1.25 9.81 -20.93
N PRO A 41 -1.92 10.71 -20.17
CA PRO A 41 -2.09 12.11 -20.59
C PRO A 41 -0.77 12.86 -20.90
N LEU A 42 0.28 12.60 -20.11
CA LEU A 42 1.62 13.17 -20.32
C LEU A 42 2.37 12.52 -21.50
N ALA A 43 2.26 11.19 -21.65
CA ALA A 43 2.94 10.46 -22.73
C ALA A 43 2.33 10.77 -24.11
N SER A 44 0.99 10.88 -24.17
CA SER A 44 0.21 11.19 -25.38
C SER A 44 0.23 12.68 -25.76
N GLY A 45 0.69 13.56 -24.87
CA GLY A 45 0.72 15.00 -25.10
C GLY A 45 -0.61 15.72 -24.85
N LEU A 46 -1.63 15.05 -24.31
CA LEU A 46 -2.89 15.67 -23.89
C LEU A 46 -2.69 16.74 -22.81
N VAL A 47 -1.68 16.56 -21.95
CA VAL A 47 -1.28 17.53 -20.92
C VAL A 47 0.18 17.89 -21.13
N SER A 48 0.48 19.20 -21.20
CA SER A 48 1.85 19.68 -21.33
C SER A 48 2.66 19.43 -20.05
N THR A 49 3.98 19.29 -20.18
CA THR A 49 4.88 19.14 -19.03
C THR A 49 4.82 20.34 -18.09
N ALA A 50 4.57 21.55 -18.61
CA ALA A 50 4.38 22.75 -17.83
C ALA A 50 3.09 22.70 -16.98
N GLN A 51 1.96 22.31 -17.58
CA GLN A 51 0.69 22.14 -16.86
C GLN A 51 0.81 21.08 -15.77
N ALA A 52 1.45 19.95 -16.05
CA ALA A 52 1.66 18.90 -15.07
C ALA A 52 2.56 19.37 -13.90
N ARG A 53 3.65 20.09 -14.17
CA ARG A 53 4.49 20.67 -13.10
C ARG A 53 3.71 21.68 -12.24
N MET A 54 2.91 22.54 -12.86
CA MET A 54 2.09 23.52 -12.16
C MET A 54 1.05 22.83 -11.27
N LEU A 55 0.31 21.86 -11.81
CA LEU A 55 -0.69 21.10 -11.05
C LEU A 55 -0.02 20.29 -9.91
N GLY A 56 1.10 19.64 -10.19
CA GLY A 56 1.86 18.90 -9.18
C GLY A 56 2.33 19.82 -8.04
N GLY A 57 2.90 20.98 -8.36
CA GLY A 57 3.31 21.97 -7.36
C GLY A 57 2.14 22.52 -6.53
N LEU A 58 1.01 22.83 -7.18
CA LEU A 58 -0.21 23.26 -6.49
C LEU A 58 -0.72 22.19 -5.53
N LEU A 59 -0.73 20.92 -5.94
CA LEU A 59 -1.20 19.81 -5.12
C LEU A 59 -0.26 19.52 -3.94
N VAL A 60 1.06 19.68 -4.09
CA VAL A 60 2.00 19.64 -2.96
C VAL A 60 1.71 20.78 -1.99
N GLY A 61 1.57 22.01 -2.50
CA GLY A 61 1.28 23.19 -1.67
C GLY A 61 -0.05 23.05 -0.92
N LEU A 62 -1.09 22.61 -1.60
CA LEU A 62 -2.40 22.33 -1.01
C LEU A 62 -2.32 21.22 0.02
N GLY A 63 -1.68 20.09 -0.32
CA GLY A 63 -1.55 18.94 0.56
C GLY A 63 -0.80 19.26 1.85
N CYS A 64 0.36 19.92 1.74
CA CYS A 64 1.13 20.37 2.90
C CYS A 64 0.41 21.47 3.69
N GLY A 65 -0.27 22.41 3.01
CA GLY A 65 -1.08 23.44 3.65
C GLY A 65 -2.20 22.84 4.50
N LEU A 66 -2.98 21.92 3.94
CA LEU A 66 -4.02 21.19 4.66
C LEU A 66 -3.43 20.39 5.84
N ALA A 67 -2.33 19.66 5.63
CA ALA A 67 -1.67 18.90 6.69
C ALA A 67 -1.22 19.81 7.86
N ALA A 68 -0.68 21.00 7.56
CA ALA A 68 -0.25 21.97 8.56
C ALA A 68 -1.42 22.53 9.40
N THR A 69 -2.61 22.65 8.81
CA THR A 69 -3.82 23.08 9.57
C THR A 69 -4.33 22.01 10.53
N VAL A 70 -4.01 20.73 10.30
CA VAL A 70 -4.41 19.64 11.20
C VAL A 70 -3.49 19.59 12.41
N SER A 71 -2.19 19.38 12.19
CA SER A 71 -1.17 19.39 13.24
C SER A 71 0.26 19.28 12.66
N TRP A 72 1.25 19.69 13.45
CA TRP A 72 2.66 19.54 13.08
C TRP A 72 3.08 18.08 12.78
N PRO A 73 2.68 17.07 13.57
CA PRO A 73 2.96 15.67 13.23
C PRO A 73 2.40 15.23 11.88
N VAL A 74 1.18 15.66 11.51
CA VAL A 74 0.57 15.30 10.21
C VAL A 74 1.35 15.93 9.06
N LEU A 75 1.79 17.19 9.20
CA LEU A 75 2.68 17.82 8.23
C LEU A 75 4.02 17.07 8.10
N ALA A 76 4.65 16.70 9.21
CA ALA A 76 5.90 15.95 9.21
C ALA A 76 5.75 14.59 8.50
N LEU A 77 4.64 13.89 8.74
CA LEU A 77 4.31 12.63 8.07
C LEU A 77 4.05 12.81 6.57
N ALA A 78 3.37 13.89 6.16
CA ALA A 78 3.17 14.23 4.75
C ALA A 78 4.50 14.53 4.05
N MET A 79 5.39 15.29 4.70
CA MET A 79 6.74 15.57 4.19
C MET A 79 7.59 14.30 4.11
N GLY A 80 7.54 13.43 5.12
CA GLY A 80 8.19 12.13 5.08
C GLY A 80 7.67 11.26 3.94
N TYR A 81 6.35 11.31 3.67
CA TYR A 81 5.73 10.59 2.56
C TYR A 81 6.17 11.13 1.20
N ILE A 82 6.32 12.45 1.04
CA ILE A 82 6.91 13.05 -0.16
C ILE A 82 8.37 12.60 -0.32
N ALA A 83 9.16 12.70 0.74
CA ALA A 83 10.59 12.38 0.73
C ALA A 83 10.85 10.92 0.35
N ILE A 84 10.10 9.97 0.93
CA ILE A 84 10.28 8.55 0.61
C ILE A 84 9.88 8.23 -0.83
N ASN A 85 8.83 8.86 -1.36
CA ASN A 85 8.43 8.67 -2.76
C ASN A 85 9.44 9.30 -3.72
N ALA A 86 9.98 10.48 -3.40
CA ALA A 86 11.08 11.08 -4.17
C ALA A 86 12.32 10.18 -4.18
N ALA A 87 12.76 9.70 -3.00
CA ALA A 87 13.89 8.79 -2.88
C ALA A 87 13.66 7.47 -3.63
N TYR A 88 12.44 6.93 -3.57
CA TYR A 88 12.02 5.75 -4.32
C TYR A 88 12.17 5.95 -5.83
N SER A 89 11.59 7.02 -6.36
CA SER A 89 11.57 7.30 -7.80
C SER A 89 12.96 7.61 -8.35
N LEU A 90 13.82 8.25 -7.55
CA LEU A 90 15.19 8.60 -7.93
C LEU A 90 16.16 7.40 -7.89
N ARG A 91 16.12 6.58 -6.83
CA ARG A 91 17.17 5.56 -6.62
C ARG A 91 16.70 4.28 -5.95
N LEU A 92 15.84 4.35 -4.92
CA LEU A 92 15.56 3.18 -4.08
C LEU A 92 14.78 2.09 -4.82
N LYS A 93 14.09 2.42 -5.92
CA LYS A 93 13.43 1.42 -6.79
C LYS A 93 14.38 0.40 -7.42
N HIS A 94 15.70 0.63 -7.38
CA HIS A 94 16.74 -0.25 -7.93
C HIS A 94 17.43 -1.12 -6.87
N ALA A 95 17.21 -0.86 -5.58
CA ALA A 95 17.77 -1.64 -4.50
C ALA A 95 16.80 -2.77 -4.11
N PRO A 96 17.18 -4.06 -4.26
CA PRO A 96 16.35 -5.18 -3.86
C PRO A 96 16.00 -5.10 -2.38
N ILE A 97 14.79 -5.55 -2.02
CA ILE A 97 14.19 -5.53 -0.67
C ILE A 97 13.82 -4.10 -0.24
N LEU A 98 14.75 -3.15 -0.38
CA LEU A 98 14.52 -1.76 -0.05
C LEU A 98 13.40 -1.13 -0.88
N ASP A 99 13.23 -1.56 -2.14
CA ASP A 99 12.10 -1.14 -2.97
C ASP A 99 10.75 -1.53 -2.37
N VAL A 100 10.64 -2.75 -1.82
CA VAL A 100 9.44 -3.23 -1.12
C VAL A 100 9.25 -2.48 0.20
N PHE A 101 10.32 -2.30 0.99
CA PHE A 101 10.25 -1.54 2.25
C PHE A 101 9.82 -0.08 2.04
N CYS A 102 10.25 0.57 0.97
CA CYS A 102 9.81 1.92 0.63
C CYS A 102 8.31 2.00 0.37
N ILE A 103 7.77 1.03 -0.37
CA ILE A 103 6.33 0.94 -0.63
C ILE A 103 5.58 0.78 0.70
N CYS A 104 6.04 -0.13 1.56
CA CYS A 104 5.43 -0.43 2.85
C CYS A 104 5.46 0.78 3.79
N ALA A 105 6.61 1.44 3.91
CA ALA A 105 6.74 2.68 4.68
C ALA A 105 5.79 3.77 4.16
N GLY A 106 5.57 3.87 2.85
CA GLY A 106 4.57 4.76 2.28
C GLY A 106 3.13 4.45 2.73
N PHE A 107 2.76 3.18 2.97
CA PHE A 107 1.49 2.80 3.58
C PHE A 107 1.45 3.11 5.08
N MET A 108 2.55 2.84 5.80
CA MET A 108 2.63 3.07 7.24
C MET A 108 2.52 4.56 7.58
N LEU A 109 3.18 5.43 6.81
CA LEU A 109 3.07 6.89 6.98
C LEU A 109 1.62 7.38 6.83
N ARG A 110 0.85 6.77 5.92
CA ARG A 110 -0.58 7.09 5.73
C ARG A 110 -1.43 6.63 6.91
N ILE A 111 -1.19 5.42 7.42
CA ILE A 111 -1.88 4.91 8.62
C ILE A 111 -1.59 5.84 9.81
N LEU A 112 -0.30 6.13 10.05
CA LEU A 112 0.13 7.02 11.13
C LEU A 112 -0.49 8.42 11.00
N ALA A 113 -0.54 8.98 9.80
CA ALA A 113 -1.13 10.29 9.60
C ALA A 113 -2.64 10.29 9.88
N GLY A 114 -3.35 9.23 9.47
CA GLY A 114 -4.77 9.06 9.78
C GLY A 114 -5.04 8.96 11.27
N THR A 115 -4.24 8.18 12.01
CA THR A 115 -4.44 7.98 13.45
C THR A 115 -3.99 9.20 14.26
N VAL A 116 -2.81 9.75 13.98
CA VAL A 116 -2.28 10.95 14.65
C VAL A 116 -3.11 12.19 14.32
N GLY A 117 -3.62 12.32 13.08
CA GLY A 117 -4.53 13.39 12.71
C GLY A 117 -5.86 13.37 13.47
N LEU A 118 -6.22 12.23 14.04
CA LEU A 118 -7.38 12.04 14.91
C LEU A 118 -7.06 12.12 16.41
N GLY A 119 -5.78 12.24 16.78
CA GLY A 119 -5.34 12.15 18.18
C GLY A 119 -5.43 10.74 18.76
N ILE A 120 -5.54 9.71 17.91
CA ILE A 120 -5.63 8.31 18.33
C ILE A 120 -4.25 7.69 18.20
N HIS A 121 -3.71 7.18 19.31
CA HIS A 121 -2.47 6.43 19.28
C HIS A 121 -2.73 5.02 18.72
N PRO A 122 -2.10 4.64 17.61
CA PRO A 122 -2.31 3.31 17.04
C PRO A 122 -1.68 2.24 17.92
N SER A 123 -2.36 1.09 18.05
CA SER A 123 -1.80 -0.09 18.71
C SER A 123 -0.51 -0.54 18.00
N SER A 124 0.53 -0.83 18.79
CA SER A 124 1.80 -1.36 18.29
C SER A 124 1.60 -2.65 17.47
N TRP A 125 0.66 -3.50 17.88
CA TRP A 125 0.32 -4.72 17.15
C TRP A 125 -0.37 -4.43 15.82
N LEU A 126 -1.22 -3.40 15.76
CA LEU A 126 -1.86 -2.97 14.52
C LEU A 126 -0.84 -2.40 13.54
N LEU A 127 0.13 -1.61 14.01
CA LEU A 127 1.22 -1.11 13.18
C LEU A 127 2.10 -2.24 12.63
N LEU A 128 2.45 -3.21 13.48
CA LEU A 128 3.21 -4.38 13.06
C LEU A 128 2.42 -5.21 12.04
N CYS A 129 1.13 -5.44 12.28
CA CYS A 129 0.24 -6.12 11.34
C CYS A 129 0.18 -5.40 10.00
N GLY A 130 -0.01 -4.07 10.00
CA GLY A 130 -0.01 -3.27 8.77
C GLY A 130 1.32 -3.36 8.02
N LEU A 131 2.45 -3.31 8.73
CA LEU A 131 3.78 -3.43 8.14
C LEU A 131 3.97 -4.81 7.48
N MET A 132 3.66 -5.89 8.21
CA MET A 132 3.82 -7.25 7.70
C MET A 132 2.87 -7.53 6.52
N PHE A 133 1.64 -7.03 6.60
CA PHE A 133 0.65 -7.19 5.53
C PHE A 133 1.07 -6.43 4.26
N THR A 134 1.58 -5.20 4.40
CA THR A 134 2.05 -4.43 3.24
C THR A 134 3.32 -5.03 2.64
N LEU A 135 4.21 -5.60 3.45
CA LEU A 135 5.36 -6.38 2.97
C LEU A 135 4.90 -7.61 2.19
N PHE A 136 3.93 -8.36 2.72
CA PHE A 136 3.32 -9.50 2.05
C PHE A 136 2.78 -9.14 0.67
N LEU A 137 1.99 -8.07 0.56
CA LEU A 137 1.48 -7.59 -0.73
C LEU A 137 2.59 -7.12 -1.66
N GLY A 138 3.61 -6.43 -1.12
CA GLY A 138 4.76 -5.96 -1.87
C GLY A 138 5.57 -7.11 -2.49
N PHE A 139 5.86 -8.15 -1.72
CA PHE A 139 6.53 -9.36 -2.21
C PHE A 139 5.65 -10.19 -3.15
N ALA A 140 4.34 -10.26 -2.91
CA ALA A 140 3.40 -10.91 -3.83
C ALA A 140 3.45 -10.26 -5.21
N LYS A 141 3.51 -8.93 -5.23
CA LYS A 141 3.70 -8.16 -6.47
C LYS A 141 5.05 -8.42 -7.13
N ARG A 142 6.15 -8.45 -6.37
CA ARG A 142 7.49 -8.79 -6.92
C ARG A 142 7.47 -10.19 -7.56
N ARG A 143 6.83 -11.15 -6.91
CA ARG A 143 6.69 -12.53 -7.42
C ARG A 143 5.89 -12.58 -8.71
N ALA A 144 4.72 -11.93 -8.76
CA ALA A 144 3.90 -11.87 -9.96
C ALA A 144 4.64 -11.20 -11.14
N GLU A 145 5.38 -10.13 -10.87
CA GLU A 145 6.24 -9.48 -11.87
C GLU A 145 7.38 -10.39 -12.35
N LEU A 146 8.01 -11.15 -11.45
CA LEU A 146 9.08 -12.11 -11.80
C LEU A 146 8.56 -13.25 -12.68
N MET A 147 7.42 -13.84 -12.32
CA MET A 147 6.79 -14.90 -13.13
C MET A 147 6.40 -14.39 -14.52
N LEU A 148 5.87 -13.16 -14.61
CA LEU A 148 5.57 -12.53 -15.89
C LEU A 148 6.83 -12.29 -16.74
N MET A 149 7.93 -11.87 -16.12
CA MET A 149 9.21 -11.67 -16.80
C MET A 149 9.74 -12.98 -17.38
N GLN A 150 9.62 -14.09 -16.65
CA GLN A 150 10.02 -15.42 -17.11
C GLN A 150 9.16 -15.90 -18.29
N GLN A 151 7.85 -15.65 -18.26
CA GLN A 151 6.94 -16.02 -19.35
C GLN A 151 7.05 -15.09 -20.58
N HIS A 152 7.33 -13.80 -20.35
CA HIS A 152 7.39 -12.77 -21.39
C HIS A 152 8.58 -11.81 -21.18
N PRO A 153 9.81 -12.23 -21.56
CA PRO A 153 11.04 -11.47 -21.31
C PRO A 153 11.05 -10.05 -21.89
N LYS A 154 10.29 -9.81 -22.96
CA LYS A 154 10.20 -8.51 -23.64
C LYS A 154 9.21 -7.52 -22.98
N ARG A 155 8.40 -7.95 -22.01
CA ARG A 155 7.35 -7.11 -21.39
C ARG A 155 7.78 -6.39 -20.11
N THR A 156 8.85 -6.82 -19.46
CA THR A 156 9.24 -6.31 -18.14
C THR A 156 10.67 -5.81 -18.13
N THR A 157 10.85 -4.51 -17.88
CA THR A 157 12.15 -3.81 -17.97
C THR A 157 12.80 -3.54 -16.60
N ARG A 158 12.22 -4.06 -15.51
CA ARG A 158 12.60 -3.66 -14.15
C ARG A 158 13.84 -4.42 -13.67
N ARG A 159 15.00 -3.77 -13.75
CA ARG A 159 16.32 -4.34 -13.41
C ARG A 159 16.40 -5.03 -12.03
N VAL A 160 15.68 -4.54 -11.03
CA VAL A 160 15.69 -5.10 -9.67
C VAL A 160 15.19 -6.55 -9.60
N LEU A 161 14.34 -6.96 -10.56
CA LEU A 161 13.79 -8.32 -10.60
C LEU A 161 14.87 -9.38 -10.86
N HIS A 162 15.98 -9.03 -11.52
CA HIS A 162 17.08 -9.98 -11.76
C HIS A 162 17.82 -10.38 -10.48
N ALA A 163 17.71 -9.60 -9.40
CA ALA A 163 18.31 -9.95 -8.11
C ALA A 163 17.45 -10.93 -7.30
N TYR A 164 16.19 -11.13 -7.68
CA TYR A 164 15.28 -12.02 -6.96
C TYR A 164 15.27 -13.42 -7.57
N LYS A 165 15.30 -14.41 -6.69
CA LYS A 165 14.99 -15.80 -7.04
C LYS A 165 13.55 -16.13 -6.59
N PRO A 166 12.81 -16.98 -7.33
CA PRO A 166 11.46 -17.39 -6.95
C PRO A 166 11.39 -17.92 -5.52
N GLU A 167 12.34 -18.77 -5.13
CA GLU A 167 12.37 -19.43 -3.83
C GLU A 167 12.54 -18.44 -2.67
N MET A 168 13.35 -17.38 -2.89
CA MET A 168 13.52 -16.30 -1.91
C MET A 168 12.23 -15.51 -1.73
N LEU A 169 11.51 -15.23 -2.82
CA LEU A 169 10.23 -14.52 -2.74
C LEU A 169 9.16 -15.35 -2.04
N GLU A 170 9.12 -16.67 -2.25
CA GLU A 170 8.24 -17.57 -1.47
C GLU A 170 8.58 -17.55 0.01
N GLN A 171 9.87 -17.55 0.37
CA GLN A 171 10.28 -17.44 1.76
C GLN A 171 9.85 -16.11 2.38
N TYR A 172 10.02 -14.99 1.69
CA TYR A 172 9.58 -13.67 2.16
C TYR A 172 8.07 -13.58 2.28
N LEU A 173 7.32 -14.18 1.36
CA LEU A 173 5.87 -14.30 1.42
C LEU A 173 5.41 -15.09 2.64
N SER A 174 6.01 -16.26 2.88
CA SER A 174 5.67 -17.11 4.03
C SER A 174 5.95 -16.42 5.37
N ILE A 175 7.12 -15.77 5.50
CA ILE A 175 7.49 -15.01 6.71
C ILE A 175 6.50 -13.87 6.94
N SER A 176 6.28 -13.01 5.94
CA SER A 176 5.38 -11.85 6.07
C SER A 176 3.92 -12.24 6.29
N ALA A 177 3.43 -13.31 5.64
CA ALA A 177 2.09 -13.86 5.89
C ALA A 177 1.94 -14.35 7.33
N THR A 178 2.90 -15.15 7.81
CA THR A 178 2.88 -15.69 9.18
C THR A 178 2.92 -14.56 10.21
N CYS A 179 3.82 -13.59 10.04
CA CYS A 179 3.89 -12.44 10.93
C CYS A 179 2.64 -11.57 10.87
N THR A 180 1.95 -11.48 9.73
CA THR A 180 0.65 -10.79 9.61
C THR A 180 -0.41 -11.48 10.46
N VAL A 181 -0.57 -12.81 10.33
CA VAL A 181 -1.55 -13.57 11.13
C VAL A 181 -1.25 -13.43 12.62
N LEU A 182 0.01 -13.62 13.02
CA LEU A 182 0.41 -13.57 14.42
C LEU A 182 0.20 -12.19 15.03
N SER A 183 0.64 -11.12 14.35
CA SER A 183 0.44 -9.75 14.84
C SER A 183 -1.03 -9.35 14.88
N TYR A 184 -1.86 -9.80 13.93
CA TYR A 184 -3.31 -9.62 13.99
C TYR A 184 -3.93 -10.38 15.17
N ALA A 185 -3.57 -11.64 15.38
CA ALA A 185 -4.06 -12.42 16.52
C ALA A 185 -3.68 -11.75 17.85
N LEU A 186 -2.44 -11.29 18.00
CA LEU A 186 -1.96 -10.55 19.17
C LEU A 186 -2.70 -9.22 19.34
N TYR A 187 -3.00 -8.52 18.25
CA TYR A 187 -3.85 -7.32 18.28
C TYR A 187 -5.23 -7.63 18.87
N THR A 188 -5.88 -8.74 18.46
CA THR A 188 -7.25 -9.08 18.89
C THR A 188 -7.38 -9.42 20.38
N VAL A 189 -6.29 -9.83 21.03
CA VAL A 189 -6.27 -10.21 22.45
C VAL A 189 -5.52 -9.20 23.34
N SER A 190 -4.99 -8.12 22.75
CA SER A 190 -4.24 -7.10 23.48
C SER A 190 -5.14 -6.36 24.46
N PRO A 191 -4.70 -6.11 25.72
CA PRO A 191 -5.47 -5.35 26.71
C PRO A 191 -5.98 -4.01 26.16
N ASP A 192 -5.10 -3.22 25.53
CA ASP A 192 -5.45 -1.93 24.91
C ASP A 192 -6.58 -2.05 23.86
N THR A 193 -6.60 -3.14 23.09
CA THR A 193 -7.62 -3.37 22.06
C THR A 193 -8.95 -3.76 22.69
N ILE A 194 -8.92 -4.60 23.74
CA ILE A 194 -10.10 -5.03 24.46
C ILE A 194 -10.75 -3.84 25.16
N GLU A 195 -9.95 -2.97 25.76
CA GLU A 195 -10.41 -1.73 26.40
C GLU A 195 -11.00 -0.76 25.36
N LEU A 196 -10.30 -0.56 24.24
CA LEU A 196 -10.75 0.35 23.18
C LEU A 196 -12.09 -0.03 22.55
N HIS A 197 -12.34 -1.33 22.34
CA HIS A 197 -13.53 -1.84 21.64
C HIS A 197 -14.59 -2.44 22.56
N GLY A 198 -14.32 -2.53 23.87
CA GLY A 198 -15.23 -3.10 24.87
C GLY A 198 -15.54 -4.59 24.69
N THR A 199 -14.65 -5.35 24.06
CA THR A 199 -14.89 -6.76 23.70
C THR A 199 -13.58 -7.57 23.63
N ASP A 200 -13.60 -8.78 24.17
CA ASP A 200 -12.53 -9.79 24.09
C ASP A 200 -12.75 -10.79 22.93
N ARG A 201 -13.87 -10.67 22.23
CA ARG A 201 -14.33 -11.64 21.22
C ARG A 201 -13.75 -11.43 19.83
N LEU A 202 -12.94 -10.39 19.62
CA LEU A 202 -12.31 -10.11 18.32
C LEU A 202 -11.44 -11.27 17.82
N ILE A 203 -10.96 -12.15 18.72
CA ILE A 203 -10.22 -13.36 18.36
C ILE A 203 -10.99 -14.27 17.37
N TYR A 204 -12.33 -14.25 17.38
CA TYR A 204 -13.13 -15.05 16.44
C TYR A 204 -13.02 -14.59 14.98
N THR A 205 -12.43 -13.42 14.73
CA THR A 205 -12.16 -12.93 13.37
C THR A 205 -10.86 -13.50 12.79
N VAL A 206 -9.97 -14.08 13.61
CA VAL A 206 -8.66 -14.61 13.19
C VAL A 206 -8.77 -15.72 12.14
N PRO A 207 -9.70 -16.70 12.24
CA PRO A 207 -9.84 -17.74 11.22
C PRO A 207 -10.15 -17.18 9.82
N LEU A 208 -10.89 -16.08 9.73
CA LEU A 208 -11.19 -15.41 8.45
C LEU A 208 -9.94 -14.77 7.85
N ILE A 209 -9.10 -14.14 8.67
CA ILE A 209 -7.82 -13.58 8.20
C ILE A 209 -6.90 -14.69 7.68
N ILE A 210 -6.81 -15.82 8.40
CA ILE A 210 -6.02 -16.99 7.96
C ILE A 210 -6.52 -17.49 6.61
N TYR A 211 -7.84 -17.69 6.48
CA TYR A 211 -8.45 -18.12 5.22
C TYR A 211 -8.16 -17.14 4.08
N GLY A 212 -8.29 -15.84 4.31
CA GLY A 212 -8.03 -14.81 3.31
C GLY A 212 -6.58 -14.83 2.81
N ILE A 213 -5.60 -14.97 3.71
CA ILE A 213 -4.19 -15.08 3.35
C ILE A 213 -3.92 -16.36 2.56
N PHE A 214 -4.46 -17.50 2.98
CA PHE A 214 -4.31 -18.77 2.25
C PHE A 214 -4.97 -18.73 0.88
N ARG A 215 -6.17 -18.15 0.78
CA ARG A 215 -6.86 -17.97 -0.51
C ARG A 215 -6.05 -17.09 -1.44
N TYR A 216 -5.49 -15.98 -0.95
CA TYR A 216 -4.65 -15.12 -1.76
C TYR A 216 -3.35 -15.82 -2.19
N LEU A 217 -2.70 -16.59 -1.31
CA LEU A 217 -1.54 -17.41 -1.66
C LEU A 217 -1.90 -18.45 -2.74
N LEU A 218 -3.06 -19.10 -2.65
CA LEU A 218 -3.53 -20.03 -3.67
C LEU A 218 -3.72 -19.31 -5.03
N LEU A 219 -4.35 -18.13 -5.03
CA LEU A 219 -4.53 -17.31 -6.24
C LEU A 219 -3.19 -16.92 -6.86
N LEU A 220 -2.21 -16.55 -6.04
CA LEU A 220 -0.87 -16.19 -6.48
C LEU A 220 -0.14 -17.35 -7.16
N HIS A 221 -0.42 -18.59 -6.76
CA HIS A 221 0.12 -19.82 -7.36
C HIS A 221 -0.68 -20.27 -8.59
N SER A 222 -1.99 -20.02 -8.65
CA SER A 222 -2.82 -20.31 -9.81
C SER A 222 -2.73 -19.17 -10.84
N HIS A 223 -1.80 -19.30 -11.79
CA HIS A 223 -1.59 -18.44 -12.98
C HIS A 223 -2.47 -17.18 -13.10
N GLY A 224 -1.90 -16.00 -12.77
CA GLY A 224 -2.42 -14.70 -13.22
C GLY A 224 -2.74 -13.66 -12.15
N ALA A 225 -2.69 -14.00 -10.85
CA ALA A 225 -2.90 -13.04 -9.76
C ALA A 225 -1.59 -12.41 -9.27
N GLY A 226 -1.70 -11.32 -8.49
CA GLY A 226 -0.62 -10.63 -7.79
C GLY A 226 -0.10 -9.37 -8.48
N GLN A 227 -0.54 -9.06 -9.72
CA GLN A 227 -0.16 -7.80 -10.39
C GLN A 227 -0.96 -6.62 -9.86
N ASP A 228 -2.24 -6.85 -9.54
CA ASP A 228 -3.17 -5.86 -9.03
C ASP A 228 -4.02 -6.50 -7.93
N THR A 229 -3.53 -6.39 -6.69
CA THR A 229 -4.20 -6.93 -5.50
C THR A 229 -5.64 -6.46 -5.37
N ALA A 230 -5.94 -5.19 -5.71
CA ALA A 230 -7.29 -4.67 -5.60
C ALA A 230 -8.22 -5.37 -6.61
N ARG A 231 -7.73 -5.57 -7.84
CA ARG A 231 -8.48 -6.32 -8.86
C ARG A 231 -8.64 -7.79 -8.48
N ASP A 232 -7.61 -8.42 -7.93
CA ASP A 232 -7.67 -9.83 -7.51
C ASP A 232 -8.68 -10.01 -6.35
N LEU A 233 -8.68 -9.09 -5.40
CA LEU A 233 -9.63 -9.05 -4.29
C LEU A 233 -11.08 -8.91 -4.75
N LEU A 234 -11.35 -8.04 -5.71
CA LEU A 234 -12.70 -7.79 -6.22
C LEU A 234 -13.19 -8.89 -7.17
N ARG A 235 -12.28 -9.58 -7.85
CA ARG A 235 -12.62 -10.61 -8.84
C ARG A 235 -12.84 -11.97 -8.20
N ASP A 236 -12.10 -12.29 -7.14
CA ASP A 236 -12.26 -13.56 -6.45
C ASP A 236 -13.43 -13.52 -5.46
N ARG A 237 -14.49 -14.28 -5.77
CA ARG A 237 -15.70 -14.33 -4.94
C ARG A 237 -15.42 -14.83 -3.53
N GLN A 238 -14.52 -15.80 -3.36
CA GLN A 238 -14.21 -16.36 -2.03
C GLN A 238 -13.48 -15.34 -1.16
N LEU A 239 -12.51 -14.63 -1.72
CA LEU A 239 -11.79 -13.58 -1.01
C LEU A 239 -12.71 -12.40 -0.66
N LEU A 240 -13.58 -11.97 -1.59
CA LEU A 240 -14.57 -10.93 -1.33
C LEU A 240 -15.54 -11.33 -0.20
N LEU A 241 -16.11 -12.54 -0.25
CA LEU A 241 -16.98 -13.06 0.79
C LEU A 241 -16.25 -13.14 2.15
N CYS A 242 -14.97 -13.53 2.15
CA CYS A 242 -14.16 -13.56 3.36
C CYS A 242 -13.99 -12.16 3.97
N VAL A 243 -13.70 -11.13 3.15
CA VAL A 243 -13.59 -9.75 3.65
C VAL A 243 -14.93 -9.23 4.17
N LEU A 244 -16.03 -9.51 3.48
CA LEU A 244 -17.36 -9.13 3.92
C LEU A 244 -17.75 -9.82 5.24
N ALA A 245 -17.48 -11.13 5.36
CA ALA A 245 -17.72 -11.88 6.59
C ALA A 245 -16.86 -11.36 7.75
N TRP A 246 -15.60 -11.03 7.49
CA TRP A 246 -14.70 -10.45 8.47
C TRP A 246 -15.20 -9.08 8.95
N LEU A 247 -15.63 -8.22 8.02
CA LEU A 247 -16.16 -6.90 8.33
C LEU A 247 -17.46 -7.00 9.15
N ALA A 248 -18.39 -7.85 8.71
CA ALA A 248 -19.66 -8.07 9.41
C ALA A 248 -19.44 -8.59 10.83
N LEU A 249 -18.53 -9.57 11.00
CA LEU A 249 -18.20 -10.11 12.31
C LEU A 249 -17.51 -9.07 13.19
N THR A 250 -16.54 -8.31 12.65
CA THR A 250 -15.84 -7.25 13.40
C THR A 250 -16.81 -6.19 13.89
N VAL A 251 -17.68 -5.67 13.01
CA VAL A 251 -18.68 -4.65 13.36
C VAL A 251 -19.70 -5.20 14.37
N GLY A 252 -20.11 -6.47 14.24
CA GLY A 252 -21.04 -7.09 15.18
C GLY A 252 -20.46 -7.37 16.57
N LEU A 253 -19.13 -7.39 16.71
CA LEU A 253 -18.44 -7.69 17.96
C LEU A 253 -18.00 -6.45 18.73
N ILE A 254 -17.68 -5.35 18.04
CA ILE A 254 -17.30 -4.06 18.62
C ILE A 254 -18.55 -3.37 19.21
N ARG A 255 -18.39 -2.70 20.35
CA ARG A 255 -19.46 -1.96 21.04
C ARG A 255 -19.23 -0.46 21.03
#